data_AF-A0AA39MFG8-F1
#
_entry.id   AF-A0AA39MFG8-F1
#
_cell.length_a   1.000
_cell.length_b   1.000
_cell.length_c   1.000
_cell.angle_alpha   90.00
_cell.angle_beta   90.00
_cell.angle_gamma   90.00
#
_symmetry.space_group_name_H-M   'P 1'
#
loop_
_entity.id
_entity.type
_entity.pdbx_description
1 polymer ?
#
loop_
_entity_poly.entity_id
_entity_poly.type
_entity_poly.pdbx_seq_one_letter_code
_entity_poly.pdbx_strand_id
1 'polypeptide(L)'
;RRVAIGKWFVVGWLYEVVLGVVLGAVLGRTFAWLMRISLRKGFIDRQSYVAQYLAMAFFTIGIASTIGSDDLLAAFAAGNAISWDGHFNTQTEDEIFVSVIDLVLNCACFVYIGAWLPFNTFNSPELGITPWRLVVLFIAILALRRIPSVLLLYKWIPEIRTWREALFSGHFGMYCMGVGAVFISTLALTELPEPHNPPESQQELLAATLQPIVSFVVLGSIIIRTNSRRFSSNRNERPFS
;
A
#
# COMPACT_ATOMS: atom_id res chain seq x y z
N ARG A 1 20.72 1.90 -26.35
CA ARG A 1 19.93 2.49 -25.23
C ARG A 1 18.42 2.54 -25.51
N ARG A 2 17.90 3.15 -26.60
CA ARG A 2 16.44 3.28 -26.85
C ARG A 2 15.68 1.95 -27.02
N VAL A 3 16.27 0.94 -27.67
CA VAL A 3 15.63 -0.38 -27.87
C VAL A 3 15.56 -1.21 -26.57
N ALA A 4 16.54 -1.05 -25.67
CA ALA A 4 16.55 -1.70 -24.37
C ALA A 4 15.51 -1.08 -23.41
N ILE A 5 15.35 0.24 -23.45
CA ILE A 5 14.33 0.96 -22.67
C ILE A 5 12.92 0.59 -23.17
N GLY A 6 12.73 0.44 -24.49
CA GLY A 6 11.45 0.02 -25.07
C GLY A 6 11.07 -1.43 -24.71
N LYS A 7 12.03 -2.37 -24.76
CA LYS A 7 11.78 -3.75 -24.31
C LYS A 7 11.55 -3.83 -22.80
N TRP A 8 12.28 -3.08 -22.00
CA TRP A 8 12.08 -3.04 -20.54
C TRP A 8 10.72 -2.44 -20.15
N PHE A 9 10.27 -1.38 -20.83
CA PHE A 9 8.98 -0.75 -20.57
C PHE A 9 7.79 -1.57 -21.09
N VAL A 10 7.91 -2.23 -22.25
CA VAL A 10 6.82 -3.04 -22.81
C VAL A 10 6.75 -4.43 -22.16
N VAL A 11 7.90 -5.06 -21.88
CA VAL A 11 7.94 -6.42 -21.30
C VAL A 11 7.84 -6.39 -19.77
N GLY A 12 8.44 -5.43 -19.09
CA GLY A 12 8.28 -5.30 -17.63
C GLY A 12 6.98 -4.58 -17.28
N TRP A 13 6.83 -3.32 -17.69
CA TRP A 13 5.72 -2.49 -17.24
C TRP A 13 4.36 -2.82 -17.87
N LEU A 14 4.30 -3.20 -19.15
CA LEU A 14 3.01 -3.49 -19.78
C LEU A 14 2.61 -4.96 -19.60
N TYR A 15 3.52 -5.90 -19.87
CA TYR A 15 3.18 -7.31 -19.82
C TYR A 15 2.99 -7.81 -18.38
N GLU A 16 3.88 -7.50 -17.44
CA GLU A 16 3.79 -7.98 -16.05
C GLU A 16 2.59 -7.38 -15.31
N VAL A 17 2.33 -6.08 -15.53
CA VAL A 17 1.20 -5.37 -14.93
C VAL A 17 -0.13 -5.81 -15.55
N VAL A 18 -0.24 -5.82 -16.88
CA VAL A 18 -1.50 -6.19 -17.55
C VAL A 18 -1.80 -7.67 -17.33
N LEU A 19 -0.80 -8.55 -17.41
CA LEU A 19 -0.99 -9.97 -17.14
C LEU A 19 -1.41 -10.20 -15.69
N GLY A 20 -0.76 -9.56 -14.71
CA GLY A 20 -1.15 -9.63 -13.31
C GLY A 20 -2.59 -9.17 -13.08
N VAL A 21 -2.99 -8.03 -13.66
CA VAL A 21 -4.36 -7.50 -13.54
C VAL A 21 -5.38 -8.43 -14.20
N VAL A 22 -5.11 -8.91 -15.42
CA VAL A 22 -6.02 -9.79 -16.15
C VAL A 22 -6.16 -11.13 -15.42
N LEU A 23 -5.04 -11.72 -14.99
CA LEU A 23 -5.03 -12.98 -14.25
C LEU A 23 -5.77 -12.84 -12.92
N GLY A 24 -5.48 -11.79 -12.16
CA GLY A 24 -6.17 -11.47 -10.92
C GLY A 24 -7.68 -11.28 -11.13
N ALA A 25 -8.07 -10.50 -12.14
CA ALA A 25 -9.47 -10.26 -12.45
C ALA A 25 -10.21 -11.55 -12.86
N VAL A 26 -9.58 -12.40 -13.68
CA VAL A 26 -10.14 -13.69 -14.10
C VAL A 26 -10.29 -14.64 -12.92
N LEU A 27 -9.26 -14.77 -12.07
CA LEU A 27 -9.31 -15.62 -10.87
C LEU A 27 -10.35 -15.11 -9.88
N GLY A 28 -10.37 -13.81 -9.60
CA GLY A 28 -11.36 -13.17 -8.73
C GLY A 28 -12.78 -13.37 -9.25
N ARG A 29 -13.02 -13.23 -10.56
CA ARG A 29 -14.35 -13.44 -11.14
C ARG A 29 -14.79 -14.89 -11.10
N THR A 30 -13.88 -15.80 -11.44
CA THR A 30 -14.12 -17.26 -11.36
C THR A 30 -14.50 -17.64 -9.93
N PHE A 31 -13.79 -17.09 -8.94
CA PHE A 31 -14.07 -17.39 -7.56
C PHE A 31 -15.36 -16.78 -7.04
N ALA A 32 -15.67 -15.53 -7.40
CA ALA A 32 -16.95 -14.92 -7.07
C ALA A 32 -18.12 -15.76 -7.61
N TRP A 33 -17.97 -16.34 -8.80
CA TRP A 33 -18.95 -17.26 -9.37
C TRP A 33 -19.03 -18.59 -8.60
N LEU A 34 -17.90 -19.21 -8.26
CA LEU A 34 -17.84 -20.44 -7.47
C LEU A 34 -18.48 -20.26 -6.08
N MET A 35 -18.17 -19.16 -5.40
CA MET A 35 -18.72 -18.82 -4.10
C MET A 35 -20.24 -18.69 -4.14
N ARG A 36 -20.78 -18.04 -5.17
CA ARG A 36 -22.25 -17.93 -5.35
C ARG A 36 -22.92 -19.29 -5.51
N ILE A 37 -22.28 -20.22 -6.22
CA ILE A 37 -22.81 -21.57 -6.39
C ILE A 37 -22.78 -22.34 -5.08
N SER A 38 -21.65 -22.28 -4.35
CA SER A 38 -21.53 -22.96 -3.06
C SER A 38 -22.49 -22.40 -2.01
N LEU A 39 -22.73 -21.08 -2.01
CA LEU A 39 -23.70 -20.44 -1.12
C LEU A 39 -25.14 -20.88 -1.44
N ARG A 40 -25.51 -20.94 -2.73
CA ARG A 40 -26.83 -21.42 -3.19
C ARG A 40 -27.08 -22.89 -2.85
N LYS A 41 -26.03 -23.69 -2.80
CA LYS A 41 -26.10 -25.12 -2.43
C LYS A 41 -26.00 -25.37 -0.93
N GLY A 42 -25.82 -24.32 -0.11
CA GLY A 42 -25.72 -24.43 1.34
C GLY A 42 -24.40 -25.04 1.85
N PHE A 43 -23.34 -25.04 1.03
CA PHE A 43 -22.04 -25.61 1.43
C PHE A 43 -21.18 -24.68 2.29
N ILE A 44 -21.51 -23.37 2.32
CA ILE A 44 -20.71 -22.35 3.00
C ILE A 44 -21.58 -21.60 4.00
N ASP A 45 -21.19 -21.69 5.28
CA ASP A 45 -21.70 -20.84 6.34
C ASP A 45 -21.11 -19.44 6.26
N ARG A 46 -21.88 -18.45 6.74
CA ARG A 46 -21.53 -17.02 6.77
C ARG A 46 -20.14 -16.80 7.38
N GLN A 47 -19.83 -17.46 8.50
CA GLN A 47 -18.53 -17.37 9.19
C GLN A 47 -17.34 -17.90 8.38
N SER A 48 -17.56 -18.90 7.51
CA SER A 48 -16.49 -19.49 6.69
C SER A 48 -16.21 -18.67 5.43
N TYR A 49 -17.06 -17.67 5.13
CA TYR A 49 -16.94 -16.82 3.95
C TYR A 49 -15.62 -16.03 3.94
N VAL A 50 -15.19 -15.53 5.10
CA VAL A 50 -13.93 -14.79 5.28
C VAL A 50 -12.71 -15.68 5.08
N ALA A 51 -12.71 -16.88 5.67
CA ALA A 51 -11.61 -17.84 5.53
C ALA A 51 -11.41 -18.25 4.07
N GLN A 52 -12.52 -18.46 3.36
CA GLN A 52 -12.54 -18.83 1.95
C GLN A 52 -12.03 -17.67 1.05
N TYR A 53 -12.33 -16.42 1.43
CA TYR A 53 -11.77 -15.23 0.78
C TYR A 53 -10.26 -15.11 1.01
N LEU A 54 -9.79 -15.31 2.24
CA LEU A 54 -8.37 -15.26 2.58
C LEU A 54 -7.58 -16.37 1.85
N ALA A 55 -8.13 -17.59 1.82
CA ALA A 55 -7.55 -18.71 1.07
C ALA A 55 -7.37 -18.36 -0.42
N MET A 56 -8.31 -17.62 -0.99
CA MET A 56 -8.19 -17.16 -2.37
C MET A 56 -7.19 -16.06 -2.62
N ALA A 57 -7.06 -15.13 -1.67
CA ALA A 57 -5.98 -14.15 -1.75
C ALA A 57 -4.63 -14.87 -1.81
N PHE A 58 -4.39 -15.84 -0.92
CA PHE A 58 -3.17 -16.66 -0.94
C PHE A 58 -3.02 -17.50 -2.21
N PHE A 59 -4.10 -18.11 -2.69
CA PHE A 59 -4.08 -18.87 -3.93
C PHE A 59 -3.72 -18.01 -5.15
N THR A 60 -4.28 -16.81 -5.22
CA THR A 60 -4.00 -15.84 -6.30
C THR A 60 -2.54 -15.38 -6.25
N ILE A 61 -2.03 -15.07 -5.07
CA ILE A 61 -0.61 -14.74 -4.85
C ILE A 61 0.29 -15.90 -5.29
N GLY A 62 -0.04 -17.13 -4.90
CA GLY A 62 0.72 -18.33 -5.26
C GLY A 62 0.78 -18.58 -6.78
N ILE A 63 -0.35 -18.42 -7.47
CA ILE A 63 -0.39 -18.53 -8.94
C ILE A 63 0.44 -17.42 -9.58
N ALA A 64 0.24 -16.17 -9.16
CA ALA A 64 0.95 -15.02 -9.73
C ALA A 64 2.47 -15.14 -9.55
N SER A 65 2.92 -15.52 -8.35
CA SER A 65 4.33 -15.76 -8.03
C SER A 65 4.93 -16.90 -8.87
N THR A 66 4.20 -18.00 -9.08
CA THR A 66 4.68 -19.13 -9.91
C THR A 66 4.87 -18.74 -11.38
N ILE A 67 4.04 -17.81 -11.87
CA ILE A 67 4.12 -17.31 -13.25
C ILE A 67 5.21 -16.24 -13.41
N GLY A 68 5.76 -15.72 -12.30
CA GLY A 68 6.70 -14.60 -12.30
C GLY A 68 6.02 -13.29 -12.67
N SER A 69 4.76 -13.11 -12.26
CA SER A 69 3.99 -11.87 -12.42
C SER A 69 3.84 -11.17 -11.06
N ASP A 70 3.60 -9.85 -11.07
CA ASP A 70 3.34 -9.08 -9.86
C ASP A 70 2.13 -9.66 -9.07
N ASP A 71 2.44 -10.24 -7.93
CA ASP A 71 1.52 -10.98 -7.07
C ASP A 71 0.63 -10.06 -6.23
N LEU A 72 1.16 -8.93 -5.77
CA LEU A 72 0.41 -7.90 -5.07
C LEU A 72 -0.67 -7.29 -5.97
N LEU A 73 -0.31 -6.98 -7.22
CA LEU A 73 -1.23 -6.42 -8.20
C LEU A 73 -2.30 -7.43 -8.62
N ALA A 74 -1.92 -8.69 -8.82
CA ALA A 74 -2.87 -9.77 -9.13
C ALA A 74 -3.86 -9.99 -7.98
N ALA A 75 -3.39 -10.03 -6.74
CA ALA A 75 -4.25 -10.14 -5.55
C ALA A 75 -5.18 -8.94 -5.41
N PHE A 76 -4.68 -7.72 -5.66
CA PHE A 76 -5.50 -6.51 -5.65
C PHE A 76 -6.57 -6.53 -6.74
N ALA A 77 -6.22 -6.91 -7.97
CA ALA A 77 -7.16 -7.03 -9.07
C ALA A 77 -8.24 -8.09 -8.79
N ALA A 78 -7.86 -9.23 -8.20
CA ALA A 78 -8.80 -10.26 -7.76
C ALA A 78 -9.79 -9.75 -6.70
N GLY A 79 -9.29 -9.03 -5.69
CA GLY A 79 -10.13 -8.39 -4.67
C GLY A 79 -11.15 -7.42 -5.29
N ASN A 80 -10.69 -6.53 -6.18
CA ASN A 80 -11.58 -5.60 -6.90
C ASN A 80 -12.63 -6.33 -7.75
N ALA A 81 -12.24 -7.39 -8.46
CA ALA A 81 -13.16 -8.18 -9.29
C ALA A 81 -14.24 -8.90 -8.46
N ILE A 82 -13.90 -9.32 -7.23
CA ILE A 82 -14.85 -9.91 -6.27
C ILE A 82 -15.80 -8.84 -5.73
N SER A 83 -15.29 -7.65 -5.40
CA SER A 83 -16.10 -6.54 -4.87
C SER A 83 -17.04 -5.91 -5.90
N TRP A 84 -16.73 -6.01 -7.19
CA TRP A 84 -17.52 -5.42 -8.29
C TRP A 84 -19.01 -5.80 -8.25
N ASP A 85 -19.29 -7.01 -7.80
CA ASP A 85 -20.62 -7.59 -7.84
C ASP A 85 -21.52 -7.23 -6.65
N GLY A 86 -21.02 -6.45 -5.69
CA GLY A 86 -21.75 -5.94 -4.52
C GLY A 86 -22.18 -7.01 -3.49
N HIS A 87 -22.26 -8.27 -3.90
CA HIS A 87 -22.63 -9.42 -3.07
C HIS A 87 -21.63 -9.69 -1.93
N PHE A 88 -20.37 -9.27 -2.10
CA PHE A 88 -19.38 -9.31 -1.03
C PHE A 88 -19.73 -8.34 0.10
N ASN A 89 -20.11 -7.10 -0.24
CA ASN A 89 -20.40 -6.07 0.76
C ASN A 89 -21.59 -6.49 1.63
N THR A 90 -22.68 -6.94 1.00
CA THR A 90 -23.92 -7.30 1.71
C THR A 90 -23.77 -8.49 2.65
N GLN A 91 -22.90 -9.45 2.34
CA GLN A 91 -22.69 -10.62 3.21
C GLN A 91 -21.73 -10.28 4.36
N THR A 92 -20.78 -9.39 4.11
CA THR A 92 -19.66 -9.07 5.01
C THR A 92 -19.96 -7.91 5.97
N GLU A 93 -20.92 -7.03 5.65
CA GLU A 93 -21.20 -5.79 6.42
C GLU A 93 -21.54 -6.02 7.90
N ASP A 94 -22.24 -7.12 8.23
CA ASP A 94 -22.59 -7.43 9.64
C ASP A 94 -21.69 -8.51 10.26
N GLU A 95 -20.62 -8.94 9.58
CA GLU A 95 -19.76 -9.99 10.12
C GLU A 95 -18.69 -9.42 11.05
N ILE A 96 -18.88 -9.65 12.35
CA ILE A 96 -17.90 -9.34 13.41
C ILE A 96 -16.52 -9.93 13.08
N PHE A 97 -16.47 -11.08 12.40
CA PHE A 97 -15.22 -11.73 12.00
C PHE A 97 -14.34 -10.87 11.10
N VAL A 98 -14.90 -10.10 10.14
CA VAL A 98 -14.09 -9.23 9.29
C VAL A 98 -13.51 -8.07 10.07
N SER A 99 -14.27 -7.49 10.99
CA SER A 99 -13.78 -6.47 11.90
C SER A 99 -12.64 -6.99 12.80
N VAL A 100 -12.77 -8.21 13.33
CA VAL A 100 -11.71 -8.85 14.13
C VAL A 100 -10.47 -9.12 13.30
N ILE A 101 -10.60 -9.66 12.08
CA ILE A 101 -9.46 -9.93 11.20
C ILE A 101 -8.74 -8.63 10.82
N ASP A 102 -9.47 -7.57 10.45
CA ASP A 102 -8.89 -6.26 10.18
C ASP A 102 -8.12 -5.73 11.38
N LEU A 103 -8.71 -5.81 12.58
CA LEU A 103 -8.02 -5.40 13.82
C LEU A 103 -6.75 -6.22 14.07
N VAL A 104 -6.81 -7.55 13.94
CA VAL A 104 -5.67 -8.45 14.16
C VAL A 104 -4.56 -8.17 13.15
N LEU A 105 -4.89 -8.05 11.86
CA LEU A 105 -3.92 -7.74 10.81
C LEU A 105 -3.29 -6.36 11.00
N ASN A 106 -4.09 -5.34 11.33
CA ASN A 106 -3.58 -4.01 11.61
C ASN A 106 -2.62 -4.02 12.81
N CYS A 107 -3.00 -4.68 13.91
CA CYS A 107 -2.13 -4.85 15.07
C CYS A 107 -0.83 -5.56 14.72
N ALA A 108 -0.90 -6.68 13.99
CA ALA A 108 0.27 -7.42 13.54
C ALA A 108 1.18 -6.56 12.65
N CYS A 109 0.62 -5.81 11.71
CA CYS A 109 1.37 -4.87 10.87
C CYS A 109 2.05 -3.77 11.70
N PHE A 110 1.39 -3.19 12.70
CA PHE A 110 2.00 -2.17 13.55
C PHE A 110 3.12 -2.73 14.43
N VAL A 111 2.95 -3.93 14.98
CA VAL A 111 4.00 -4.61 15.75
C VAL A 111 5.20 -4.93 14.85
N TYR A 112 4.96 -5.46 13.65
CA TYR A 112 6.02 -5.73 12.67
C TYR A 112 6.76 -4.46 12.26
N ILE A 113 6.04 -3.39 11.90
CA ILE A 113 6.65 -2.11 11.54
C ILE A 113 7.46 -1.57 12.73
N GLY A 114 6.91 -1.63 13.95
CA GLY A 114 7.60 -1.21 15.16
C GLY A 114 8.92 -1.94 15.39
N ALA A 115 8.95 -3.26 15.16
CA ALA A 115 10.16 -4.07 15.26
C ALA A 115 11.17 -3.82 14.12
N TRP A 116 10.68 -3.44 12.93
CA TRP A 116 11.51 -3.16 11.75
C TRP A 116 12.23 -1.80 11.81
N LEU A 117 11.81 -0.88 12.69
CA LEU A 117 12.38 0.47 12.81
C LEU A 117 13.81 0.44 13.40
N PRO A 118 14.84 0.86 12.63
CA PRO A 118 16.22 0.82 13.10
C PRO A 118 16.59 2.11 13.86
N PHE A 119 16.08 2.26 15.09
CA PHE A 119 16.29 3.47 15.93
C PHE A 119 17.76 3.86 16.09
N ASN A 120 18.67 2.88 16.10
CA ASN A 120 20.11 3.09 16.26
C ASN A 120 20.76 3.75 15.03
N THR A 121 20.15 3.64 13.85
CA THR A 121 20.72 4.17 12.59
C THR A 121 20.26 5.59 12.27
N PHE A 122 19.27 6.12 13.01
CA PHE A 122 18.73 7.48 12.79
C PHE A 122 19.70 8.61 13.14
N ASN A 123 20.78 8.29 13.85
CA ASN A 123 21.84 9.25 14.19
C ASN A 123 23.21 8.66 13.82
N SER A 124 23.42 8.44 12.53
CA SER A 124 24.69 7.99 11.95
C SER A 124 25.33 9.12 11.12
N PRO A 125 26.16 9.99 11.75
CA PRO A 125 26.87 11.05 11.05
C PRO A 125 27.79 10.52 9.94
N GLU A 126 28.24 9.27 10.08
CA GLU A 126 29.13 8.56 9.14
C GLU A 126 28.48 8.34 7.76
N LEU A 127 27.16 8.22 7.69
CA LEU A 127 26.40 8.13 6.43
C LEU A 127 25.84 9.50 5.97
N GLY A 128 26.18 10.60 6.66
CA GLY A 128 25.61 11.93 6.40
C GLY A 128 24.13 12.07 6.78
N ILE A 129 23.59 11.09 7.50
CA ILE A 129 22.22 11.05 8.00
C ILE A 129 22.16 11.84 9.31
N THR A 130 21.76 13.11 9.22
CA THR A 130 21.42 13.91 10.41
C THR A 130 19.90 13.95 10.61
N PRO A 131 19.41 13.86 11.86
CA PRO A 131 17.97 13.90 12.15
C PRO A 131 17.25 15.10 11.52
N TRP A 132 17.91 16.26 11.48
CA TRP A 132 17.39 17.47 10.86
C TRP A 132 17.20 17.34 9.34
N ARG A 133 18.16 16.74 8.62
CA ARG A 133 18.03 16.50 7.18
C ARG A 133 16.90 15.52 6.87
N LEU A 134 16.69 14.50 7.72
CA LEU A 134 15.56 13.57 7.59
C LEU A 134 14.22 14.29 7.76
N VAL A 135 14.10 15.21 8.72
CA VAL A 135 12.90 16.03 8.91
C VAL A 135 12.64 16.92 7.69
N VAL A 136 13.67 17.61 7.18
CA VAL A 136 13.53 18.47 5.99
C VAL A 136 13.16 17.63 4.76
N LEU A 137 13.80 16.49 4.58
CA LEU A 137 13.51 15.56 3.48
C LEU A 137 12.08 15.01 3.59
N PHE A 138 11.62 14.67 4.80
CA PHE A 138 10.24 14.25 5.04
C PHE A 138 9.24 15.35 4.67
N ILE A 139 9.46 16.59 5.13
CA ILE A 139 8.60 17.74 4.79
C ILE A 139 8.62 18.00 3.29
N ALA A 140 9.79 17.94 2.65
CA ALA A 140 9.93 18.09 1.21
C ALA A 140 9.16 17.01 0.45
N ILE A 141 9.27 15.74 0.86
CA ILE A 141 8.52 14.62 0.25
C ILE A 141 7.01 14.82 0.44
N LEU A 142 6.56 15.25 1.63
CA LEU A 142 5.15 15.52 1.89
C LEU A 142 4.61 16.63 0.99
N ALA A 143 5.34 17.74 0.85
CA ALA A 143 4.93 18.87 0.04
C ALA A 143 4.98 18.54 -1.47
N LEU A 144 6.01 17.82 -1.93
CA LEU A 144 6.26 17.61 -3.35
C LEU A 144 5.53 16.40 -3.95
N ARG A 145 5.17 15.38 -3.16
CA ARG A 145 4.70 14.10 -3.72
C ARG A 145 3.24 14.10 -4.18
N ARG A 146 2.36 14.89 -3.54
CA ARG A 146 0.92 14.88 -3.91
C ARG A 146 0.35 16.22 -4.33
N ILE A 147 0.84 17.34 -3.79
CA ILE A 147 0.34 18.67 -4.16
C ILE A 147 0.48 18.91 -5.68
N PRO A 148 1.63 18.64 -6.32
CA PRO A 148 1.79 18.84 -7.76
C PRO A 148 0.95 17.87 -8.59
N SER A 149 0.91 16.58 -8.21
CA SER A 149 0.18 15.54 -8.95
C SER A 149 -1.34 15.78 -8.93
N VAL A 150 -1.90 16.17 -7.78
CA VAL A 150 -3.32 16.50 -7.65
C VAL A 150 -3.63 17.82 -8.34
N LEU A 151 -2.76 18.83 -8.25
CA LEU A 151 -2.89 20.09 -9.01
C LEU A 151 -2.68 19.93 -10.52
N LEU A 152 -2.10 18.82 -10.98
CA LEU A 152 -1.98 18.52 -12.41
C LEU A 152 -3.20 17.75 -12.91
N LEU A 153 -3.75 16.85 -12.09
CA LEU A 153 -4.93 16.04 -12.41
C LEU A 153 -6.28 16.65 -11.99
N TYR A 154 -6.33 17.76 -11.24
CA TYR A 154 -7.62 18.34 -10.78
C TYR A 154 -8.57 18.69 -11.93
N LYS A 155 -8.02 19.00 -13.11
CA LYS A 155 -8.82 19.31 -14.31
C LYS A 155 -9.46 18.07 -14.95
N TRP A 156 -8.98 16.87 -14.62
CA TRP A 156 -9.51 15.60 -15.11
C TRP A 156 -10.43 14.91 -14.09
N ILE A 157 -10.46 15.39 -12.85
CA ILE A 157 -11.33 14.88 -11.79
C ILE A 157 -12.54 15.82 -11.68
N PRO A 158 -13.72 15.46 -12.23
CA PRO A 158 -14.91 16.32 -12.24
C PRO A 158 -15.48 16.62 -10.83
N GLU A 159 -14.98 15.92 -9.81
CA GLU A 159 -15.40 16.05 -8.41
C GLU A 159 -14.68 17.20 -7.67
N ILE A 160 -13.56 17.70 -8.19
CA ILE A 160 -12.77 18.78 -7.56
C ILE A 160 -12.96 20.07 -8.37
N ARG A 161 -13.87 20.94 -7.91
CA ARG A 161 -14.27 22.14 -8.66
C ARG A 161 -13.34 23.33 -8.43
N THR A 162 -12.67 23.41 -7.29
CA THR A 162 -11.87 24.59 -6.91
C THR A 162 -10.42 24.25 -6.57
N TRP A 163 -9.47 25.13 -6.89
CA TRP A 163 -8.05 24.96 -6.52
C TRP A 163 -7.84 24.81 -5.00
N ARG A 164 -8.69 25.46 -4.20
CA ARG A 164 -8.70 25.33 -2.74
C ARG A 164 -9.17 23.95 -2.28
N GLU A 165 -10.18 23.37 -2.95
CA GLU A 165 -10.65 22.00 -2.70
C GLU A 165 -9.61 20.98 -3.16
N ALA A 166 -8.87 21.24 -4.25
CA ALA A 166 -7.76 20.39 -4.68
C ALA A 166 -6.63 20.38 -3.65
N LEU A 167 -6.30 21.55 -3.09
CA LEU A 167 -5.26 21.68 -2.07
C LEU A 167 -5.71 21.06 -0.72
N PHE A 168 -7.00 21.22 -0.38
CA PHE A 168 -7.61 20.61 0.80
C PHE A 168 -7.69 19.09 0.65
N SER A 169 -8.20 18.58 -0.48
CA SER A 169 -8.23 17.16 -0.81
C SER A 169 -6.83 16.55 -0.87
N GLY A 170 -5.83 17.27 -1.36
CA GLY A 170 -4.43 16.84 -1.30
C GLY A 170 -3.92 16.70 0.14
N HIS A 171 -4.26 17.65 1.01
CA HIS A 171 -3.88 17.63 2.43
C HIS A 171 -4.65 16.57 3.26
N PHE A 172 -5.93 16.37 3.00
CA PHE A 172 -6.80 15.42 3.72
C PHE A 172 -6.86 14.03 3.08
N GLY A 173 -6.46 13.88 1.81
CA GLY A 173 -6.32 12.63 1.05
C GLY A 173 -5.07 11.86 1.44
N MET A 174 -4.94 11.66 2.75
CA MET A 174 -3.83 11.19 3.56
C MET A 174 -2.70 10.46 2.78
N TYR A 175 -1.51 11.05 2.89
CA TYR A 175 -0.20 10.63 2.39
C TYR A 175 0.31 9.31 2.98
N CYS A 176 -0.57 8.35 3.25
CA CYS A 176 -0.24 7.12 3.94
C CYS A 176 0.76 6.28 3.15
N MET A 177 2.04 6.51 3.39
CA MET A 177 3.05 5.48 3.22
C MET A 177 2.82 4.50 4.36
N GLY A 178 1.99 3.49 4.08
CA GLY A 178 1.63 2.43 5.01
C GLY A 178 2.53 1.22 4.86
N VAL A 179 1.99 0.05 5.17
CA VAL A 179 2.66 -1.25 5.08
C VAL A 179 3.24 -1.51 3.68
N GLY A 180 2.57 -1.05 2.62
CA GLY A 180 3.07 -1.20 1.24
C GLY A 180 4.41 -0.50 0.97
N ALA A 181 4.69 0.63 1.62
CA ALA A 181 6.00 1.30 1.47
C ALA A 181 7.12 0.48 2.14
N VAL A 182 6.82 -0.15 3.27
CA VAL A 182 7.75 -1.05 3.95
C VAL A 182 7.97 -2.32 3.12
N PHE A 183 6.91 -2.90 2.56
CA PHE A 183 7.00 -4.06 1.68
C PHE A 183 7.92 -3.80 0.47
N ILE A 184 7.67 -2.71 -0.27
CA ILE A 184 8.48 -2.35 -1.45
C ILE A 184 9.91 -1.98 -1.04
N SER A 185 10.10 -1.35 0.12
CA SER A 185 11.43 -1.06 0.68
C SER A 185 12.21 -2.35 0.96
N THR A 186 11.57 -3.33 1.58
CA THR A 186 12.21 -4.63 1.89
C THR A 186 12.50 -5.41 0.62
N LEU A 187 11.57 -5.42 -0.35
CA LEU A 187 11.79 -6.03 -1.66
C LEU A 187 12.95 -5.36 -2.42
N ALA A 188 13.04 -4.02 -2.35
CA ALA A 188 14.16 -3.31 -2.96
C ALA A 188 15.50 -3.73 -2.33
N LEU A 189 15.53 -3.92 -1.00
CA LEU A 189 16.74 -4.37 -0.29
C LEU A 189 17.15 -5.80 -0.64
N THR A 190 16.20 -6.70 -0.95
CA THR A 190 16.53 -8.06 -1.39
C THR A 190 17.09 -8.10 -2.82
N GLU A 191 16.72 -7.12 -3.65
CA GLU A 191 17.23 -6.97 -5.02
C GLU A 191 18.54 -6.16 -5.10
N LEU A 192 18.90 -5.45 -4.02
CA LEU A 192 20.14 -4.69 -3.90
C LEU A 192 21.27 -5.60 -3.32
N PRO A 193 22.52 -5.45 -3.79
CA PRO A 193 23.64 -6.19 -3.21
C PRO A 193 23.86 -5.81 -1.73
N GLU A 194 24.20 -6.80 -0.90
CA GLU A 194 24.52 -6.57 0.51
C GLU A 194 25.69 -5.57 0.65
N PRO A 195 25.53 -4.49 1.43
CA PRO A 195 26.54 -3.43 1.50
C PRO A 195 27.83 -3.92 2.17
N HIS A 196 28.97 -3.71 1.51
CA HIS A 196 30.28 -3.86 2.13
C HIS A 196 30.58 -2.70 3.10
N ASN A 197 31.35 -2.97 4.16
CA ASN A 197 31.88 -1.93 5.07
C ASN A 197 33.40 -1.80 4.83
N PRO A 198 33.91 -0.66 4.31
CA PRO A 198 33.22 0.57 3.93
C PRO A 198 32.56 0.49 2.54
N PRO A 199 31.50 1.27 2.27
CA PRO A 199 30.82 1.28 0.98
C PRO A 199 31.63 2.05 -0.08
N GLU A 200 31.92 1.40 -1.21
CA GLU A 200 32.66 2.01 -2.33
C GLU A 200 31.73 2.49 -3.45
N SER A 201 30.48 2.01 -3.50
CA SER A 201 29.53 2.27 -4.59
C SER A 201 28.28 3.04 -4.14
N GLN A 202 27.77 3.93 -5.01
CA GLN A 202 26.52 4.68 -4.80
C GLN A 202 25.30 3.77 -4.55
N GLN A 203 25.34 2.51 -5.00
CA GLN A 203 24.29 1.51 -4.77
C GLN A 203 24.27 1.00 -3.32
N GLU A 204 25.43 0.84 -2.69
CA GLU A 204 25.56 0.37 -1.31
C GLU A 204 25.14 1.47 -0.32
N LEU A 205 25.48 2.73 -0.62
CA LEU A 205 25.00 3.89 0.12
C LEU A 205 23.48 4.03 0.03
N LEU A 206 22.88 3.76 -1.14
CA LEU A 206 21.43 3.75 -1.32
C LEU A 206 20.78 2.64 -0.49
N ALA A 207 21.30 1.41 -0.54
CA ALA A 207 20.77 0.31 0.26
C ALA A 207 20.81 0.62 1.77
N ALA A 208 21.92 1.17 2.27
CA ALA A 208 22.07 1.53 3.68
C ALA A 208 21.20 2.71 4.14
N THR A 209 20.87 3.64 3.24
CA THR A 209 20.07 4.85 3.56
C THR A 209 18.56 4.66 3.34
N LEU A 210 18.16 3.68 2.51
CA LEU A 210 16.76 3.43 2.15
C LEU A 210 15.93 3.03 3.38
N GLN A 211 16.42 2.08 4.18
CA GLN A 211 15.70 1.61 5.37
C GLN A 211 15.47 2.73 6.41
N PRO A 212 16.48 3.53 6.82
CA PRO A 212 16.27 4.66 7.73
C PRO A 212 15.30 5.73 7.20
N ILE A 213 15.39 6.07 5.91
CA ILE A 213 14.52 7.09 5.29
C ILE A 213 13.07 6.62 5.26
N VAL A 214 12.81 5.39 4.77
CA VAL A 214 11.44 4.84 4.69
C VAL A 214 10.85 4.69 6.09
N SER A 215 11.65 4.21 7.04
CA SER A 215 11.27 4.09 8.46
C SER A 215 10.82 5.43 9.04
N PHE A 216 11.60 6.49 8.83
CA PHE A 216 11.28 7.82 9.33
C PHE A 216 10.01 8.39 8.70
N VAL A 217 9.85 8.20 7.39
CA VAL A 217 8.67 8.67 6.64
C VAL A 217 7.40 7.93 7.07
N VAL A 218 7.47 6.62 7.30
CA VAL A 218 6.35 5.80 7.80
C VAL A 218 5.96 6.24 9.21
N LEU A 219 6.93 6.41 10.10
CA LEU A 219 6.70 6.87 11.48
C LEU A 219 6.05 8.27 11.49
N GLY A 220 6.61 9.22 10.75
CA GLY A 220 6.03 10.57 10.63
C GLY A 220 4.62 10.55 10.06
N SER A 221 4.35 9.69 9.08
CA SER A 221 3.02 9.51 8.48
C SER A 221 2.00 8.94 9.47
N ILE A 222 2.40 8.01 10.35
CA ILE A 222 1.56 7.47 11.42
C ILE A 222 1.19 8.56 12.42
N ILE A 223 2.17 9.36 12.87
CA ILE A 223 1.93 10.45 13.83
C ILE A 223 0.96 11.49 13.26
N ILE A 224 1.19 11.97 12.04
CA ILE A 224 0.33 12.98 11.40
C ILE A 224 -1.11 12.45 11.27
N ARG A 225 -1.27 11.20 10.85
CA ARG A 225 -2.58 10.54 10.72
C ARG A 225 -3.32 10.45 12.05
N THR A 226 -2.65 10.01 13.10
CA THR A 226 -3.24 9.89 14.44
C THR A 226 -3.70 11.25 14.95
N ASN A 227 -2.89 12.29 14.77
CA ASN A 227 -3.24 13.66 15.15
C ASN A 227 -4.39 14.24 14.31
N SER A 228 -4.41 13.96 13.01
CA SER A 228 -5.48 14.41 12.11
C SER A 228 -6.83 13.77 12.45
N ARG A 229 -6.87 12.46 12.72
CA ARG A 229 -8.09 11.77 13.18
C ARG A 229 -8.61 12.35 14.49
N ARG A 230 -7.72 12.61 15.46
CA ARG A 230 -8.09 13.24 16.74
C ARG A 230 -8.68 14.64 16.54
N PHE A 231 -8.12 15.43 15.63
CA PHE A 231 -8.63 16.78 15.31
C PHE A 231 -10.01 16.73 14.64
N SER A 232 -10.27 15.75 13.78
CA SER A 232 -11.60 15.56 13.17
C SER A 232 -12.65 15.11 14.20
N SER A 233 -12.30 14.20 15.11
CA SER A 233 -13.19 13.76 16.20
C SER A 233 -13.62 14.94 17.08
N ASN A 234 -12.67 15.79 17.47
CA ASN A 234 -12.93 16.99 18.27
C ASN A 234 -13.81 18.05 17.58
N ARG A 235 -14.01 17.97 16.25
CA ARG A 235 -14.94 18.86 15.52
C ARG A 235 -16.36 18.30 15.45
N ASN A 236 -16.54 16.98 15.46
CA ASN A 236 -17.87 16.36 15.49
C ASN A 236 -18.53 16.41 16.88
N GLU A 237 -17.76 16.67 17.94
CA GLU A 237 -18.27 16.81 19.32
C GLU A 237 -18.67 18.23 19.70
N ARG A 238 -18.49 19.23 18.82
CA ARG A 238 -19.04 20.58 19.08
C ARG A 238 -20.47 20.65 18.52
N PRO A 239 -21.51 20.67 19.36
CA PRO A 239 -22.83 21.05 18.88
C PRO A 239 -22.71 22.48 18.31
N PHE A 240 -23.25 22.66 17.11
CA PHE A 240 -23.49 23.99 16.54
C PHE A 240 -24.32 24.78 17.56
N SER A 241 -23.67 25.68 18.29
CA SER A 241 -24.29 26.72 19.12
C SER A 241 -24.57 27.95 18.28
#